data_AF-A2G1H3-F1
#
_entry.id   AF-A2G1H3-F1
#
_cell.length_a   1.000
_cell.length_b   1.000
_cell.length_c   1.000
_cell.angle_alpha   90.00
_cell.angle_beta   90.00
_cell.angle_gamma   90.00
#
_symmetry.space_group_name_H-M   'P 1'
#
loop_
_entity.id
_entity.type
_entity.pdbx_description
1 polymer ?
#
loop_
_entity_poly.entity_id
_entity_poly.type
_entity_poly.pdbx_seq_one_letter_code
_entity_poly.pdbx_strand_id
1 'polypeptide(L)'
;MDLNSYTPYEELAGVYNTYVDDMINEALSDNRNALLITRPVLNTHPNSILYNKFNIHNGLNTILEMIYPIGSIYTSMNSTNPADVFGFGTWQQITDRFLYCANSSKQTGGSKKIKEANLPPHKHTGTTNFSGDHIHSLRDHPLYNSDYEAGHDVLSPAYNDSTKKTFRPTEPGGNHSHTFTTNPTGSGEDYMPPYMTVYAWFRVQ
;
A
#
# COMPACT_ATOMS: atom_id res chain seq x y z
N MET A 1 71.77 22.33 47.99
CA MET A 1 70.38 22.45 47.52
C MET A 1 70.46 22.65 46.02
N ASP A 2 70.10 21.63 45.26
CA ASP A 2 70.03 21.71 43.79
C ASP A 2 68.90 22.65 43.37
N LEU A 3 69.21 23.58 42.47
CA LEU A 3 68.25 24.45 41.81
C LEU A 3 68.04 23.94 40.38
N ASN A 4 67.25 22.87 40.23
CA ASN A 4 66.59 22.56 38.96
C ASN A 4 65.16 23.08 39.02
N SER A 5 64.99 24.39 38.77
CA SER A 5 63.67 24.94 38.44
C SER A 5 63.47 24.84 36.93
N TYR A 6 62.78 23.76 36.53
CA TYR A 6 62.22 23.58 35.20
C TYR A 6 61.36 24.81 34.85
N THR A 7 61.69 25.54 33.80
CA THR A 7 60.93 26.74 33.41
C THR A 7 59.83 26.35 32.40
N PRO A 8 58.57 26.80 32.55
CA PRO A 8 57.45 26.44 31.66
C PRO A 8 57.55 26.93 30.21
N TYR A 9 58.65 27.58 29.84
CA TYR A 9 58.81 28.23 28.54
C TYR A 9 59.30 27.28 27.43
N GLU A 10 59.95 26.17 27.77
CA GLU A 10 60.44 25.20 26.77
C GLU A 10 59.32 24.28 26.24
N GLU A 11 58.28 24.02 27.04
CA GLU A 11 57.14 23.18 26.64
C GLU A 11 56.21 23.92 25.65
N LEU A 12 55.98 25.22 25.85
CA LEU A 12 55.16 26.05 24.96
C LEU A 12 55.83 26.32 23.60
N ALA A 13 57.16 26.42 23.56
CA ALA A 13 57.92 26.56 22.32
C ALA A 13 57.85 25.28 21.46
N GLY A 14 57.88 24.10 22.10
CA GLY A 14 57.68 22.82 21.43
C GLY A 14 56.30 22.68 20.79
N VAL A 15 55.25 23.05 21.53
CA VAL A 15 53.84 22.98 21.06
C VAL A 15 53.57 23.98 19.92
N TYR A 16 54.13 25.19 20.00
CA TYR A 16 53.99 26.19 18.92
C TYR A 16 54.69 25.75 17.63
N ASN A 17 55.89 25.16 17.73
CA ASN A 17 56.59 24.64 16.55
C ASN A 17 55.87 23.47 15.90
N THR A 18 55.31 22.53 16.68
CA THR A 18 54.53 21.41 16.10
C THR A 18 53.25 21.88 15.43
N TYR A 19 52.58 22.90 15.97
CA TYR A 19 51.38 23.46 15.36
C TYR A 19 51.68 24.19 14.05
N VAL A 20 52.80 24.93 13.99
CA VAL A 20 53.27 25.58 12.77
C VAL A 20 53.69 24.54 11.73
N ASP A 21 54.38 23.47 12.14
CA ASP A 21 54.78 22.38 11.24
C ASP A 21 53.57 21.63 10.67
N ASP A 22 52.55 21.34 11.48
CA ASP A 22 51.30 20.71 11.02
C ASP A 22 50.54 21.62 10.04
N MET A 23 50.42 22.92 10.32
CA MET A 23 49.81 23.88 9.40
C MET A 23 50.60 24.02 8.08
N ILE A 24 51.93 23.95 8.13
CA ILE A 24 52.78 23.96 6.94
C ILE A 24 52.60 22.65 6.16
N ASN A 25 52.51 21.51 6.83
CA ASN A 25 52.31 20.21 6.19
C ASN A 25 50.91 20.08 5.56
N GLU A 26 49.87 20.60 6.21
CA GLU A 26 48.51 20.68 5.67
C GLU A 26 48.44 21.62 4.46
N ALA A 27 49.01 22.83 4.58
CA ALA A 27 49.11 23.76 3.46
C ALA A 27 49.95 23.21 2.29
N LEU A 28 51.01 22.45 2.57
CA LEU A 28 51.80 21.76 1.56
C LEU A 28 51.05 20.58 0.93
N SER A 29 50.25 19.84 1.71
CA SER A 29 49.35 18.78 1.24
C SER A 29 48.30 19.33 0.28
N ASP A 30 47.62 20.39 0.70
CA ASP A 30 46.59 21.07 -0.09
C ASP A 30 47.20 21.70 -1.34
N ASN A 31 48.39 22.29 -1.21
CA ASN A 31 49.09 22.84 -2.36
C ASN A 31 49.64 21.74 -3.28
N ARG A 32 49.97 20.52 -2.80
CA ARG A 32 50.34 19.36 -3.65
C ARG A 32 49.14 18.84 -4.43
N ASN A 33 47.98 18.76 -3.78
CA ASN A 33 46.71 18.41 -4.40
C ASN A 33 46.28 19.48 -5.41
N ALA A 34 46.46 20.76 -5.09
CA ALA A 34 46.21 21.89 -5.98
C ALA A 34 47.25 22.01 -7.13
N LEU A 35 48.52 21.65 -6.92
CA LEU A 35 49.54 21.61 -7.96
C LEU A 35 49.27 20.49 -8.97
N LEU A 36 48.72 19.36 -8.50
CA LEU A 36 48.18 18.32 -9.38
C LEU A 36 47.01 18.87 -10.20
N ILE A 37 46.19 19.75 -9.62
CA ILE A 37 45.04 20.38 -10.28
C ILE A 37 45.44 21.52 -11.26
N THR A 38 46.61 22.16 -11.07
CA THR A 38 46.96 23.42 -11.78
C THR A 38 48.21 23.41 -12.67
N ARG A 39 48.94 22.30 -12.79
CA ARG A 39 50.06 22.20 -13.76
C ARG A 39 49.77 21.23 -14.91
N PRO A 40 49.49 21.69 -16.14
CA PRO A 40 49.63 20.85 -17.31
C PRO A 40 51.12 20.80 -17.67
N VAL A 41 51.90 19.96 -16.99
CA VAL A 41 53.26 19.65 -17.44
C VAL A 41 53.27 18.18 -17.82
N LEU A 42 53.42 17.94 -19.12
CA LEU A 42 53.72 16.64 -19.70
C LEU A 42 54.97 16.06 -19.03
N ASN A 43 54.82 15.06 -18.17
CA ASN A 43 55.88 14.11 -17.90
C ASN A 43 55.28 12.79 -17.39
N THR A 44 55.43 11.76 -18.21
CA THR A 44 54.97 10.36 -18.09
C THR A 44 53.51 10.11 -18.52
N HIS A 45 53.36 9.33 -19.59
CA HIS A 45 52.10 8.93 -20.22
C HIS A 45 51.06 8.26 -19.28
N PRO A 46 51.42 7.54 -18.20
CA PRO A 46 50.40 6.98 -17.30
C PRO A 46 49.74 8.01 -16.38
N ASN A 47 50.47 9.07 -15.96
CA ASN A 47 49.95 10.06 -15.01
C ASN A 47 48.95 11.03 -15.65
N SER A 48 49.13 11.37 -16.94
CA SER A 48 48.16 12.19 -17.68
C SER A 48 46.85 11.45 -17.97
N ILE A 49 46.90 10.14 -18.23
CA ILE A 49 45.70 9.30 -18.43
C ILE A 49 44.90 9.18 -17.14
N LEU A 50 45.57 8.94 -16.01
CA LEU A 50 44.92 8.82 -14.71
C LEU A 50 44.29 10.15 -14.26
N TYR A 51 45.00 11.26 -14.46
CA TYR A 51 44.51 12.61 -14.16
C TYR A 51 43.30 13.00 -15.01
N ASN A 52 43.35 12.76 -16.32
CA ASN A 52 42.23 13.02 -17.22
C ASN A 52 41.02 12.14 -16.87
N LYS A 53 41.25 10.85 -16.54
CA LYS A 53 40.19 9.93 -16.09
C LYS A 53 39.53 10.42 -14.79
N PHE A 54 40.31 10.90 -13.83
CA PHE A 54 39.82 11.42 -12.55
C PHE A 54 38.97 12.69 -12.75
N ASN A 55 39.45 13.66 -13.52
CA ASN A 55 38.71 14.90 -13.75
C ASN A 55 37.42 14.71 -14.56
N ILE A 56 37.45 13.83 -15.56
CA ILE A 56 36.26 13.49 -16.35
C ILE A 56 35.23 12.77 -15.47
N HIS A 57 35.66 11.83 -14.63
CA HIS A 57 34.75 11.13 -13.71
C HIS A 57 34.13 12.08 -12.68
N ASN A 58 34.92 12.98 -12.10
CA ASN A 58 34.42 13.97 -11.15
C ASN A 58 33.44 14.96 -11.81
N GLY A 59 33.75 15.46 -13.01
CA GLY A 59 32.85 16.36 -13.74
C GLY A 59 31.52 15.70 -14.12
N LEU A 60 31.55 14.42 -14.52
CA LEU A 60 30.34 13.65 -14.81
C LEU A 60 29.49 13.44 -13.55
N ASN A 61 30.11 13.10 -12.41
CA ASN A 61 29.39 12.94 -11.15
C ASN A 61 28.72 14.25 -10.71
N THR A 62 29.38 15.40 -10.83
CA THR A 62 28.79 16.70 -10.49
C THR A 62 27.55 17.00 -11.34
N ILE A 63 27.58 16.71 -12.65
CA ILE A 63 26.42 16.91 -13.53
C ILE A 63 25.27 15.98 -13.15
N LEU A 64 25.57 14.70 -12.90
CA LEU A 64 24.57 13.73 -12.51
C LEU A 64 23.95 14.02 -11.14
N GLU A 65 24.70 14.59 -10.21
CA GLU A 65 24.18 15.08 -8.92
C GLU A 65 23.20 16.25 -9.09
N MET A 66 23.43 17.12 -10.08
CA MET A 66 22.49 18.21 -10.41
C MET A 66 21.21 17.71 -11.09
N ILE A 67 21.31 16.67 -11.93
CA ILE A 67 20.15 16.07 -12.61
C ILE A 67 19.35 15.18 -11.65
N TYR A 68 20.04 14.44 -10.79
CA TYR A 68 19.47 13.53 -9.81
C TYR A 68 19.91 13.89 -8.38
N PRO A 69 19.44 15.01 -7.80
CA PRO A 69 19.66 15.31 -6.39
C PRO A 69 19.06 14.24 -5.46
N ILE A 70 19.41 14.29 -4.18
CA ILE A 70 18.81 13.40 -3.17
C ILE A 70 17.29 13.57 -3.18
N GLY A 71 16.57 12.45 -3.25
CA GLY A 71 15.11 12.42 -3.39
C GLY A 71 14.60 12.31 -4.83
N SER A 72 15.46 12.44 -5.84
CA SER A 72 15.06 12.26 -7.24
C SER A 72 14.61 10.83 -7.52
N ILE A 73 13.63 10.71 -8.43
CA ILE A 73 13.07 9.43 -8.86
C ILE A 73 13.65 9.05 -10.21
N TYR A 74 14.11 7.82 -10.33
CA TYR A 74 14.53 7.19 -11.58
C TYR A 74 13.55 6.06 -11.93
N THR A 75 13.16 5.96 -13.21
CA THR A 75 12.28 4.91 -13.71
C THR A 75 12.88 4.23 -14.94
N SER A 76 12.71 2.92 -15.04
CA SER A 76 13.26 2.12 -16.14
C SER A 76 12.46 0.84 -16.37
N MET A 77 12.54 0.30 -17.59
CA MET A 77 12.06 -1.06 -17.89
C MET A 77 13.05 -2.14 -17.44
N ASN A 78 14.27 -1.75 -17.07
CA ASN A 78 15.31 -2.65 -16.58
C ASN A 78 15.37 -2.62 -15.03
N SER A 79 15.57 -3.77 -14.42
CA SER A 79 15.67 -3.95 -12.97
C SER A 79 17.01 -3.53 -12.38
N THR A 80 18.02 -3.21 -13.19
CA THR A 80 19.36 -2.80 -12.72
C THR A 80 19.28 -1.61 -11.75
N ASN A 81 20.04 -1.69 -10.66
CA ASN A 81 20.13 -0.60 -9.68
C ASN A 81 20.74 0.65 -10.36
N PRO A 82 20.17 1.85 -10.18
CA PRO A 82 20.72 3.06 -10.79
C PRO A 82 22.16 3.38 -10.37
N ALA A 83 22.60 2.90 -9.19
CA ALA A 83 24.00 3.00 -8.78
C ALA A 83 24.95 2.29 -9.75
N ASP A 84 24.55 1.15 -10.32
CA ASP A 84 25.35 0.40 -11.29
C ASP A 84 25.31 1.04 -12.68
N VAL A 85 24.21 1.71 -13.03
CA VAL A 85 24.03 2.39 -14.32
C VAL A 85 24.80 3.70 -14.35
N PHE A 86 24.72 4.49 -13.29
CA PHE A 86 25.33 5.81 -13.24
C PHE A 86 26.70 5.83 -12.57
N GLY A 87 27.07 4.77 -11.84
CA GLY A 87 28.32 4.68 -11.08
C GLY A 87 28.36 5.56 -9.83
N PHE A 88 27.21 6.07 -9.35
CA PHE A 88 27.14 6.93 -8.18
C PHE A 88 25.77 6.87 -7.48
N GLY A 89 25.77 7.38 -6.25
CA GLY A 89 24.59 7.51 -5.40
C GLY A 89 24.15 6.18 -4.78
N THR A 90 23.31 6.30 -3.76
CA THR A 90 22.60 5.16 -3.16
C THR A 90 21.13 5.29 -3.49
N TRP A 91 20.52 4.21 -3.96
CA TRP A 91 19.17 4.21 -4.48
C TRP A 91 18.32 3.16 -3.77
N GLN A 92 17.08 3.53 -3.44
CA GLN A 92 16.10 2.65 -2.82
C GLN A 92 14.93 2.39 -3.77
N GLN A 93 14.57 1.13 -3.95
CA GLN A 93 13.51 0.72 -4.86
C GLN A 93 12.13 1.11 -4.32
N ILE A 94 11.24 1.49 -5.23
CA ILE A 94 9.82 1.70 -4.99
C ILE A 94 9.08 0.50 -5.59
N THR A 95 8.46 -0.31 -4.74
CA THR A 95 7.70 -1.51 -5.13
C THR A 95 6.24 -1.39 -4.70
N ASP A 96 5.35 -2.04 -5.46
CA ASP A 96 3.91 -2.19 -5.16
C ASP A 96 3.15 -0.89 -4.86
N ARG A 97 3.53 0.21 -5.54
CA ARG A 97 3.00 1.56 -5.26
C ARG A 97 2.81 2.36 -6.53
N PHE A 98 1.75 3.17 -6.54
CA PHE A 98 1.59 4.28 -7.48
C PHE A 98 2.17 5.55 -6.88
N LEU A 99 2.72 6.41 -7.72
CA LEU A 99 3.16 7.74 -7.31
C LEU A 99 1.94 8.65 -7.16
N TYR A 100 1.80 9.24 -5.98
CA TYR A 100 0.73 10.17 -5.64
C TYR A 100 1.32 11.53 -5.33
N CYS A 101 0.90 12.57 -6.07
CA CYS A 101 1.33 13.94 -5.85
C CYS A 101 0.75 14.44 -4.52
N ALA A 102 1.60 14.67 -3.53
CA ALA A 102 1.22 15.04 -2.17
C ALA A 102 2.03 16.25 -1.67
N ASN A 103 1.56 16.85 -0.58
CA ASN A 103 2.25 17.92 0.14
C ASN A 103 3.30 17.40 1.15
N SER A 104 3.48 16.09 1.24
CA SER A 104 4.51 15.42 2.02
C SER A 104 5.02 14.21 1.24
N SER A 105 6.32 13.91 1.37
CA SER A 105 6.97 12.84 0.60
C SER A 105 7.10 11.56 1.43
N LYS A 106 7.28 10.42 0.75
CA LYS A 106 7.55 9.09 1.33
C LYS A 106 6.45 8.52 2.23
N GLN A 107 5.30 9.18 2.35
CA GLN A 107 4.12 8.58 2.96
C GLN A 107 3.57 7.46 2.09
N THR A 108 3.03 6.43 2.73
CA THR A 108 2.50 5.26 2.04
C THR A 108 1.07 4.98 2.47
N GLY A 109 0.27 4.45 1.55
CA GLY A 109 -1.13 4.15 1.78
C GLY A 109 -1.78 3.52 0.55
N GLY A 110 -3.10 3.41 0.57
CA GLY A 110 -3.88 2.77 -0.49
C GLY A 110 -4.20 1.30 -0.23
N SER A 111 -5.05 0.74 -1.09
CA SER A 111 -5.53 -0.63 -1.03
C SER A 111 -5.85 -1.08 -2.45
N LYS A 112 -5.53 -2.34 -2.79
CA LYS A 112 -6.01 -2.97 -4.02
C LYS A 112 -7.49 -3.38 -3.91
N LYS A 113 -8.05 -3.39 -2.71
CA LYS A 113 -9.46 -3.77 -2.44
C LYS A 113 -10.33 -2.56 -2.17
N ILE A 114 -11.55 -2.60 -2.69
CA ILE A 114 -12.65 -1.70 -2.33
C ILE A 114 -13.24 -2.19 -1.00
N LYS A 115 -13.20 -1.35 0.04
CA LYS A 115 -13.78 -1.66 1.35
C LYS A 115 -15.21 -1.13 1.43
N GLU A 116 -15.99 -1.61 2.39
CA GLU A 116 -17.35 -1.11 2.67
C GLU A 116 -17.38 0.41 2.84
N ALA A 117 -16.39 0.98 3.54
CA ALA A 117 -16.25 2.42 3.73
C ALA A 117 -15.99 3.21 2.44
N ASN A 118 -15.58 2.55 1.35
CA ASN A 118 -15.40 3.16 0.04
C ASN A 118 -16.67 3.11 -0.83
N LEU A 119 -17.71 2.38 -0.41
CA LEU A 119 -18.95 2.30 -1.16
C LEU A 119 -19.78 3.56 -0.95
N PRO A 120 -20.35 4.16 -2.01
CA PRO A 120 -21.32 5.23 -1.85
C PRO A 120 -22.56 4.70 -1.11
N PRO A 121 -23.33 5.61 -0.46
CA PRO A 121 -24.63 5.25 0.11
C PRO A 121 -25.50 4.54 -0.94
N HIS A 122 -25.95 3.34 -0.63
CA HIS A 122 -26.79 2.51 -1.49
C HIS A 122 -27.95 1.92 -0.68
N LYS A 123 -29.02 1.51 -1.37
CA LYS A 123 -30.21 0.93 -0.74
C LYS A 123 -30.47 -0.46 -1.32
N HIS A 124 -30.78 -1.39 -0.44
CA HIS A 124 -31.38 -2.67 -0.81
C HIS A 124 -32.88 -2.54 -0.58
N THR A 125 -33.67 -2.79 -1.62
CA THR A 125 -35.13 -2.86 -1.48
C THR A 125 -35.57 -4.30 -1.70
N GLY A 126 -36.53 -4.72 -0.91
CA GLY A 126 -37.13 -6.04 -0.99
C GLY A 126 -38.52 -5.98 -0.40
N THR A 127 -39.43 -6.75 -0.97
CA THR A 127 -40.77 -6.91 -0.44
C THR A 127 -41.02 -8.39 -0.26
N THR A 128 -41.54 -8.77 0.91
CA THR A 128 -42.13 -10.09 1.10
C THR A 128 -43.62 -10.00 0.79
N ASN A 129 -43.97 -9.40 -0.35
CA ASN A 129 -45.37 -9.17 -0.70
C ASN A 129 -46.01 -10.48 -1.14
N PHE A 130 -46.56 -11.19 -0.17
CA PHE A 130 -47.84 -11.87 -0.29
C PHE A 130 -48.50 -11.88 1.10
N SER A 131 -49.13 -10.77 1.47
CA SER A 131 -50.38 -10.95 2.20
C SER A 131 -51.31 -11.65 1.23
N GLY A 132 -51.58 -12.92 1.52
CA GLY A 132 -52.74 -13.60 1.04
C GLY A 132 -53.30 -14.37 2.21
N ASP A 133 -54.28 -13.78 2.90
CA ASP A 133 -55.33 -14.55 3.53
C ASP A 133 -55.77 -15.61 2.51
N HIS A 134 -55.44 -16.87 2.77
CA HIS A 134 -55.80 -17.96 1.88
C HIS A 134 -56.65 -18.95 2.65
N ILE A 135 -57.73 -19.36 2.01
CA ILE A 135 -58.66 -20.33 2.56
C ILE A 135 -58.40 -21.69 1.91
N HIS A 136 -58.39 -22.75 2.72
CA HIS A 136 -58.44 -24.11 2.21
C HIS A 136 -59.90 -24.54 2.09
N SER A 137 -60.24 -25.15 0.95
CA SER A 137 -61.52 -25.85 0.81
C SER A 137 -61.39 -27.23 1.46
N LEU A 138 -62.28 -27.53 2.41
CA LEU A 138 -62.42 -28.88 2.94
C LEU A 138 -63.16 -29.73 1.88
N ARG A 139 -62.49 -30.76 1.36
CA ARG A 139 -63.07 -31.68 0.36
C ARG A 139 -63.84 -32.79 1.09
N ASP A 140 -65.00 -33.16 0.55
CA ASP A 140 -65.85 -34.23 1.07
C ASP A 140 -65.05 -35.54 1.21
N HIS A 141 -65.11 -36.17 2.38
CA HIS A 141 -64.90 -37.61 2.45
C HIS A 141 -66.21 -38.24 2.01
N PRO A 142 -66.27 -38.98 0.89
CA PRO A 142 -67.48 -39.69 0.52
C PRO A 142 -67.72 -40.77 1.57
N LEU A 143 -68.47 -40.43 2.61
CA LEU A 143 -69.00 -41.40 3.56
C LEU A 143 -70.08 -42.19 2.83
N TYR A 144 -69.66 -43.17 2.05
CA TYR A 144 -70.50 -44.28 1.69
C TYR A 144 -70.22 -45.40 2.69
N ASN A 145 -71.11 -45.57 3.66
CA ASN A 145 -71.24 -46.74 4.53
C ASN A 145 -69.95 -47.24 5.20
N SER A 146 -69.45 -46.51 6.19
CA SER A 146 -68.67 -47.19 7.25
C SER A 146 -68.95 -46.53 8.59
N ASP A 147 -68.94 -47.36 9.63
CA ASP A 147 -69.19 -47.05 11.05
C ASP A 147 -68.14 -46.07 11.60
N TYR A 148 -68.11 -44.87 11.03
CA TYR A 148 -67.13 -43.86 11.32
C TYR A 148 -67.55 -43.11 12.58
N GLU A 149 -66.80 -43.30 13.65
CA GLU A 149 -66.93 -42.49 14.86
C GLU A 149 -66.46 -41.06 14.53
N ALA A 150 -67.42 -40.13 14.46
CA ALA A 150 -67.19 -38.72 14.19
C ALA A 150 -66.45 -38.05 15.37
N GLY A 151 -65.16 -38.36 15.54
CA GLY A 151 -64.30 -37.74 16.54
C GLY A 151 -63.81 -36.35 16.14
N HIS A 152 -63.72 -36.08 14.83
CA HIS A 152 -63.03 -34.88 14.31
C HIS A 152 -63.66 -34.28 13.03
N ASP A 153 -64.93 -34.54 12.76
CA ASP A 153 -65.61 -33.87 11.64
C ASP A 153 -65.96 -32.43 12.00
N VAL A 154 -65.59 -31.48 11.13
CA VAL A 154 -65.83 -30.03 11.30
C VAL A 154 -67.32 -29.66 11.11
N LEU A 155 -68.20 -30.66 10.99
CA LEU A 155 -69.63 -30.51 10.83
C LEU A 155 -70.32 -30.79 12.17
N SER A 156 -70.98 -29.76 12.72
CA SER A 156 -71.75 -29.88 13.95
C SER A 156 -72.79 -31.02 13.85
N PRO A 157 -73.02 -31.82 14.91
CA PRO A 157 -74.01 -32.91 14.90
C PRO A 157 -75.44 -32.45 14.54
N ALA A 158 -75.80 -31.19 14.82
CA ALA A 158 -77.09 -30.60 14.46
C ALA A 158 -77.25 -30.35 12.94
N TYR A 159 -76.22 -30.65 12.16
CA TYR A 159 -76.14 -30.40 10.73
C TYR A 159 -76.47 -31.63 9.86
N ASN A 160 -76.78 -32.78 10.48
CA ASN A 160 -77.12 -34.00 9.73
C ASN A 160 -78.56 -33.99 9.14
N ASP A 161 -79.41 -33.06 9.58
CA ASP A 161 -80.83 -32.96 9.16
C ASP A 161 -81.07 -31.81 8.15
N SER A 162 -80.00 -31.23 7.60
CA SER A 162 -80.11 -30.21 6.56
C SER A 162 -79.87 -30.82 5.19
N THR A 163 -80.88 -30.75 4.32
CA THR A 163 -80.81 -31.09 2.88
C THR A 163 -79.82 -30.24 2.08
N LYS A 164 -79.07 -29.34 2.72
CA LYS A 164 -77.95 -28.59 2.14
C LYS A 164 -76.73 -28.78 3.02
N LYS A 165 -75.63 -29.29 2.48
CA LYS A 165 -74.32 -29.24 3.15
C LYS A 165 -73.63 -27.90 2.86
N THR A 166 -73.29 -27.14 3.88
CA THR A 166 -72.66 -25.80 3.80
C THR A 166 -71.26 -25.95 4.34
N PHE A 167 -70.27 -25.99 3.45
CA PHE A 167 -68.87 -26.06 3.84
C PHE A 167 -68.44 -24.70 4.40
N ARG A 168 -67.77 -24.71 5.55
CA ARG A 168 -67.08 -23.52 6.07
C ARG A 168 -65.62 -23.61 5.66
N PRO A 169 -65.07 -22.60 4.95
CA PRO A 169 -63.64 -22.55 4.68
C PRO A 169 -62.84 -22.46 5.99
N THR A 170 -61.55 -22.75 5.94
CA THR A 170 -60.65 -22.40 7.05
C THR A 170 -60.70 -20.90 7.28
N GLU A 171 -60.59 -20.46 8.54
CA GLU A 171 -60.41 -19.06 8.86
C GLU A 171 -59.14 -18.53 8.14
N PRO A 172 -59.15 -17.30 7.62
CA PRO A 172 -58.02 -16.76 6.86
C PRO A 172 -56.69 -16.69 7.65
N GLY A 173 -56.77 -16.67 8.98
CA GLY A 173 -55.66 -16.51 9.91
C GLY A 173 -54.88 -17.78 10.25
N GLY A 174 -54.31 -18.46 9.24
CA GLY A 174 -53.32 -19.51 9.47
C GLY A 174 -51.93 -18.95 9.82
N ASN A 175 -51.24 -19.54 10.80
CA ASN A 175 -49.89 -19.11 11.17
C ASN A 175 -48.90 -19.33 10.01
N HIS A 176 -48.30 -18.25 9.49
CA HIS A 176 -47.25 -18.34 8.48
C HIS A 176 -46.15 -17.29 8.71
N SER A 177 -45.00 -17.49 8.08
CA SER A 177 -43.83 -16.62 8.18
C SER A 177 -43.28 -16.25 6.81
N HIS A 178 -42.83 -15.01 6.66
CA HIS A 178 -42.03 -14.59 5.51
C HIS A 178 -40.55 -14.56 5.88
N THR A 179 -39.71 -14.83 4.89
CA THR A 179 -38.27 -14.63 5.01
C THR A 179 -37.79 -13.85 3.80
N PHE A 180 -36.98 -12.82 4.05
CA PHE A 180 -36.27 -12.07 3.03
C PHE A 180 -34.78 -12.15 3.34
N THR A 181 -33.99 -12.51 2.33
CA THR A 181 -32.54 -12.62 2.46
C THR A 181 -31.91 -11.94 1.28
N THR A 182 -31.00 -11.00 1.54
CA THR A 182 -30.08 -10.49 0.53
C THR A 182 -28.74 -11.17 0.71
N ASN A 183 -28.10 -11.50 -0.41
CA ASN A 183 -26.72 -11.98 -0.40
C ASN A 183 -25.77 -10.79 -0.58
N PRO A 184 -24.58 -10.80 0.05
CA PRO A 184 -23.53 -9.87 -0.28
C PRO A 184 -23.23 -9.94 -1.79
N THR A 185 -23.13 -8.78 -2.43
CA THR A 185 -22.68 -8.68 -3.82
C THR A 185 -21.26 -8.13 -3.83
N GLY A 186 -20.40 -8.74 -4.64
CA GLY A 186 -18.99 -8.37 -4.80
C GLY A 186 -18.07 -9.55 -4.53
N SER A 187 -17.09 -9.76 -5.39
CA SER A 187 -16.12 -10.86 -5.27
C SER A 187 -14.99 -10.55 -4.28
N GLY A 188 -14.83 -9.29 -3.86
CA GLY A 188 -13.76 -8.87 -2.95
C GLY A 188 -12.35 -9.00 -3.54
N GLU A 189 -12.27 -9.12 -4.86
CA GLU A 189 -11.03 -9.25 -5.62
C GLU A 189 -10.24 -7.95 -5.65
N ASP A 190 -8.94 -8.08 -5.86
CA ASP A 190 -8.09 -6.94 -6.11
C ASP A 190 -8.53 -6.22 -7.40
N TYR A 191 -8.75 -4.92 -7.29
CA TYR A 191 -9.12 -4.05 -8.39
C TYR A 191 -7.95 -3.13 -8.72
N MET A 192 -7.39 -3.32 -9.92
CA MET A 192 -6.37 -2.46 -10.50
C MET A 192 -6.78 -2.09 -11.93
N PRO A 193 -6.89 -0.81 -12.28
CA PRO A 193 -7.09 -0.41 -13.68
C PRO A 193 -5.91 -0.88 -14.52
N PRO A 194 -6.06 -1.13 -15.84
CA PRO A 194 -4.95 -1.52 -16.70
C PRO A 194 -3.72 -0.64 -16.52
N TYR A 195 -2.56 -1.24 -16.33
CA TYR A 195 -1.31 -0.55 -16.03
C TYR A 195 -0.10 -1.27 -16.66
N MET A 196 1.01 -0.55 -16.80
CA MET A 196 2.30 -1.10 -17.17
C MET A 196 3.24 -0.99 -15.96
N THR A 197 3.92 -2.09 -15.62
CA THR A 197 4.92 -2.10 -14.55
C THR A 197 6.26 -1.57 -15.04
N VAL A 198 6.87 -0.70 -14.26
CA VAL A 198 8.24 -0.23 -14.44
C VAL A 198 9.01 -0.38 -13.13
N TYR A 199 10.33 -0.47 -13.21
CA TYR A 199 11.19 -0.39 -12.04
C TYR A 199 11.40 1.08 -11.68
N ALA A 200 11.09 1.44 -10.44
CA ALA A 200 11.25 2.79 -9.92
C ALA A 200 12.16 2.79 -8.70
N TRP A 201 13.00 3.82 -8.58
CA TRP A 201 13.96 4.00 -7.50
C TRP A 201 13.96 5.47 -7.07
N PHE A 202 14.26 5.76 -5.81
CA PHE A 202 14.58 7.12 -5.37
C PHE A 202 15.97 7.20 -4.74
N ARG A 203 16.68 8.30 -4.98
CA ARG A 203 18.02 8.51 -4.45
C ARG A 203 17.96 8.86 -2.96
N VAL A 204 18.72 8.15 -2.14
CA VAL A 204 18.84 8.40 -0.69
C VAL A 204 20.12 9.14 -0.32
N GLN A 205 21.20 8.96 -1.08
CA GLN A 205 22.52 9.58 -0.90
C GLN A 205 23.19 9.79 -2.25
#